data_AF-A1SDL3-F1
#
_entry.id   AF-A1SDL3-F1
#
_cell.length_a   1.000
_cell.length_b   1.000
_cell.length_c   1.000
_cell.angle_alpha   90.00
_cell.angle_beta   90.00
_cell.angle_gamma   90.00
#
_symmetry.space_group_name_H-M   'P 1'
#
loop_
_entity.id
_entity.type
_entity.pdbx_description
1 polymer ?
#
loop_
_entity_poly.entity_id
_entity_poly.type
_entity_poly.pdbx_seq_one_letter_code
_entity_poly.pdbx_strand_id
1 'polypeptide(L)'
;MTDSLPLAGFRIGVTAARKVDEQVTLLERRGATVEWAPALSLDPNRVDDAALRAATEEVLAAPVDMILATTGIGMRTWFDAAERWGLLPRLLRALGSAEILARGPKSVGALRARGLRELWAPESECFEDVLEHLRGRSLAGLRIVVQEHGQSLSMVAHALRRQGAEVTTVTVYRVVSAEDPGPMFALVDLVADRSLDAVTFTSAPAVAALMDAAGSTGRRDELVSAFQADVVAACVGPVTAAAFEMWGVPTIFPERSRLGAMVKQLETELPVRRSGLAIGLVGGHRLLLHGEDVLLDGAEVRLSPAPAAVLQALVANPGNVVPRRALLAMLPSGTAGSEHAVEMAVARLRAALGTRTVQTVVKRGYRLAVAS
;
A
#
# COMPACT_ATOMS: atom_id res chain seq x y z
N MET A 1 5.51 -22.70 -30.24
CA MET A 1 5.13 -21.46 -29.52
C MET A 1 6.39 -21.01 -28.79
N THR A 2 7.01 -19.91 -29.20
CA THR A 2 8.06 -19.29 -28.40
C THR A 2 7.43 -18.90 -27.06
N ASP A 3 7.87 -19.52 -25.96
CA ASP A 3 7.41 -19.16 -24.62
C ASP A 3 7.66 -17.66 -24.42
N SER A 4 6.57 -16.88 -24.47
CA SER A 4 6.63 -15.47 -24.15
C SER A 4 7.00 -15.35 -22.68
N LEU A 5 8.01 -14.53 -22.37
CA LEU A 5 8.40 -14.26 -21.00
C LEU A 5 7.18 -13.78 -20.18
N PRO A 6 7.09 -14.11 -18.88
CA PRO A 6 5.86 -13.95 -18.11
C PRO A 6 5.37 -12.50 -17.98
N LEU A 7 6.27 -11.53 -18.11
CA LEU A 7 5.96 -10.10 -18.09
C LEU A 7 6.20 -9.43 -19.46
N ALA A 8 6.24 -10.20 -20.55
CA ALA A 8 6.39 -9.67 -21.90
C ALA A 8 5.30 -8.63 -22.22
N GLY A 9 5.72 -7.42 -22.60
CA GLY A 9 4.84 -6.34 -22.98
C GLY A 9 4.17 -5.61 -21.81
N PHE A 10 4.55 -5.89 -20.57
CA PHE A 10 4.10 -5.10 -19.41
C PHE A 10 5.07 -3.95 -19.14
N ARG A 11 4.53 -2.77 -18.83
CA ARG A 11 5.28 -1.58 -18.41
C ARG A 11 5.15 -1.37 -16.92
N ILE A 12 6.27 -1.33 -16.21
CA ILE A 12 6.30 -1.33 -14.74
C ILE A 12 7.13 -0.16 -14.22
N GLY A 13 6.49 0.68 -13.41
CA GLY A 13 7.16 1.74 -12.66
C GLY A 13 7.96 1.19 -11.47
N VAL A 14 9.19 1.68 -11.27
CA VAL A 14 10.03 1.32 -10.12
C VAL A 14 10.39 2.57 -9.32
N THR A 15 9.98 2.59 -8.04
CA THR A 15 10.25 3.72 -7.13
C THR A 15 11.50 3.56 -6.26
N ALA A 16 12.12 2.38 -6.31
CA ALA A 16 13.23 2.03 -5.43
C ALA A 16 14.48 2.89 -5.72
N ALA A 17 15.05 3.46 -4.66
CA ALA A 17 16.32 4.19 -4.71
C ALA A 17 17.53 3.25 -4.46
N ARG A 18 17.31 2.13 -3.76
CA ARG A 18 18.36 1.15 -3.43
C ARG A 18 18.07 -0.17 -4.10
N LYS A 19 19.14 -0.89 -4.49
CA LYS A 19 19.04 -2.18 -5.19
C LYS A 19 18.15 -2.08 -6.44
N VAL A 20 18.10 -0.89 -7.06
CA VAL A 20 17.33 -0.68 -8.29
C VAL A 20 17.82 -1.62 -9.38
N ASP A 21 19.12 -1.78 -9.55
CA ASP A 21 19.69 -2.68 -10.56
C ASP A 21 19.21 -4.13 -10.36
N GLU A 22 19.12 -4.59 -9.11
CA GLU A 22 18.58 -5.92 -8.78
C GLU A 22 17.11 -6.02 -9.18
N GLN A 23 16.31 -5.00 -8.88
CA GLN A 23 14.88 -4.97 -9.18
C GLN A 23 14.61 -4.88 -10.69
N VAL A 24 15.25 -3.93 -11.37
CA VAL A 24 15.15 -3.72 -12.82
C VAL A 24 15.57 -5.00 -13.55
N THR A 25 16.73 -5.56 -13.20
CA THR A 25 17.20 -6.82 -13.80
C THR A 25 16.20 -7.96 -13.60
N LEU A 26 15.59 -8.07 -12.42
CA LEU A 26 14.59 -9.11 -12.16
C LEU A 26 13.36 -8.94 -13.05
N LEU A 27 12.88 -7.72 -13.26
CA LEU A 27 11.71 -7.42 -14.10
C LEU A 27 12.00 -7.58 -15.59
N GLU A 28 13.13 -7.05 -16.07
CA GLU A 28 13.52 -7.11 -17.48
C GLU A 28 13.83 -8.54 -17.94
N ARG A 29 14.45 -9.37 -17.09
CA ARG A 29 14.64 -10.81 -17.37
C ARG A 29 13.33 -11.56 -17.58
N ARG A 30 12.21 -10.99 -17.13
CA ARG A 30 10.85 -11.52 -17.31
C ARG A 30 10.11 -10.84 -18.45
N GLY A 31 10.76 -9.95 -19.20
CA GLY A 31 10.22 -9.29 -20.40
C GLY A 31 9.48 -7.98 -20.16
N ALA A 32 9.49 -7.45 -18.94
CA ALA A 32 8.88 -6.16 -18.64
C ALA A 32 9.74 -5.00 -19.18
N THR A 33 9.08 -3.92 -19.59
CA THR A 33 9.70 -2.61 -19.78
C THR A 33 9.63 -1.84 -18.46
N VAL A 34 10.74 -1.28 -18.00
CA VAL A 34 10.80 -0.61 -16.69
C VAL A 34 10.95 0.89 -16.85
N GLU A 35 10.11 1.64 -16.15
CA GLU A 35 10.23 3.09 -15.98
C GLU A 35 10.74 3.36 -14.56
N TRP A 36 11.98 3.84 -14.44
CA TRP A 36 12.57 4.11 -13.13
C TRP A 36 12.38 5.56 -12.72
N ALA A 37 11.78 5.76 -11.53
CA ALA A 37 11.59 7.06 -10.92
C ALA A 37 11.91 6.96 -9.43
N PRO A 38 13.17 7.23 -9.01
CA PRO A 38 13.56 7.07 -7.62
C PRO A 38 12.72 8.00 -6.74
N ALA A 39 12.04 7.43 -5.75
CA ALA A 39 11.25 8.25 -4.82
C ALA A 39 12.11 8.94 -3.78
N LEU A 40 13.25 8.35 -3.46
CA LEU A 40 14.14 8.75 -2.38
C LEU A 40 15.54 8.98 -2.92
N SER A 41 16.34 9.76 -2.19
CA SER A 41 17.75 9.97 -2.49
C SER A 41 18.52 8.65 -2.50
N LEU A 42 19.48 8.56 -3.42
CA LEU A 42 20.39 7.43 -3.56
C LEU A 42 21.46 7.41 -2.45
N ASP A 43 21.64 8.51 -1.71
CA ASP A 43 22.55 8.65 -0.57
C ASP A 43 21.77 8.80 0.76
N PRO A 44 21.31 7.69 1.38
CA PRO A 44 20.42 7.72 2.55
C PRO A 44 21.15 7.98 3.88
N ASN A 45 22.48 8.09 3.88
CA ASN A 45 23.29 8.06 5.12
C ASN A 45 23.70 9.44 5.63
N ARG A 46 23.19 10.53 5.04
CA ARG A 46 23.44 11.86 5.58
C ARG A 46 22.57 12.07 6.82
N VAL A 47 23.23 12.07 7.98
CA VAL A 47 22.70 12.67 9.20
C VAL A 47 22.47 14.14 8.89
N ASP A 48 21.22 14.58 8.99
CA ASP A 48 20.88 16.00 8.91
C ASP A 48 21.26 16.63 10.26
N ASP A 49 22.55 16.97 10.41
CA ASP A 49 23.12 17.46 11.69
C ASP A 49 22.40 18.72 12.16
N ALA A 50 21.94 19.58 11.23
CA ALA A 50 21.18 20.78 11.54
C ALA A 50 19.77 20.46 12.08
N ALA A 51 19.02 19.59 11.40
CA ALA A 51 17.69 19.20 11.86
C ALA A 51 17.74 18.38 13.17
N LEU A 52 18.70 17.46 13.29
CA LEU A 52 18.89 16.67 14.51
C LEU A 52 19.26 17.58 15.69
N ARG A 53 20.07 18.63 15.45
CA ARG A 53 20.39 19.64 16.47
C ARG A 53 19.16 20.43 16.87
N ALA A 54 18.38 20.94 15.90
CA ALA A 54 17.15 21.68 16.18
C ALA A 54 16.15 20.85 17.01
N ALA A 55 15.92 19.59 16.63
CA ALA A 55 15.08 18.67 17.40
C ALA A 55 15.63 18.41 18.81
N THR A 56 16.96 18.30 18.95
CA THR A 56 17.59 18.17 20.27
C THR A 56 17.38 19.41 21.14
N GLU A 57 17.50 20.60 20.56
CA GLU A 57 17.26 21.86 21.27
C GLU A 57 15.79 22.01 21.67
N GLU A 58 14.85 21.55 20.84
CA GLU A 58 13.41 21.49 21.16
C GLU A 58 13.11 20.51 22.31
N VAL A 59 13.70 19.32 22.27
CA VAL A 59 13.64 18.34 23.39
C VAL A 59 14.13 18.97 24.68
N LEU A 60 15.18 19.79 24.60
CA LEU A 60 15.80 20.45 25.74
C LEU A 60 15.08 21.74 26.19
N ALA A 61 14.11 22.23 25.43
CA ALA A 61 13.42 23.50 25.69
C ALA A 61 12.49 23.44 26.91
N ALA A 62 12.00 22.26 27.27
CA ALA A 62 11.15 22.02 28.43
C ALA A 62 11.25 20.55 28.91
N PRO A 63 10.74 20.20 30.10
CA PRO A 63 10.76 18.82 30.60
C PRO A 63 10.04 17.83 29.69
N VAL A 64 10.62 16.63 29.51
CA VAL A 64 10.05 15.53 28.73
C VAL A 64 9.36 14.57 29.68
N ASP A 65 8.10 14.21 29.41
CA ASP A 65 7.36 13.26 30.24
C ASP A 65 7.71 11.82 29.87
N MET A 66 7.91 11.55 28.57
CA MET A 66 8.20 10.21 28.08
C MET A 66 9.12 10.23 26.85
N ILE A 67 10.01 9.24 26.74
CA ILE A 67 10.76 8.94 25.51
C ILE A 67 10.47 7.51 25.04
N LEU A 68 10.20 7.38 23.75
CA LEU A 68 10.13 6.11 23.03
C LEU A 68 11.39 5.91 22.18
N ALA A 69 12.26 5.00 22.61
CA ALA A 69 13.52 4.66 21.96
C ALA A 69 13.40 3.45 21.03
N THR A 70 13.62 3.64 19.74
CA THR A 70 13.21 2.67 18.72
C THR A 70 14.33 1.72 18.30
N THR A 71 15.52 2.25 18.05
CA THR A 71 16.66 1.45 17.60
C THR A 71 17.94 1.88 18.30
N GLY A 72 18.83 0.91 18.55
CA GLY A 72 20.11 1.22 19.18
C GLY A 72 21.00 2.12 18.35
N ILE A 73 20.96 1.97 17.01
CA ILE A 73 21.77 2.81 16.12
C ILE A 73 21.29 4.26 16.14
N GLY A 74 19.97 4.48 16.13
CA GLY A 74 19.40 5.82 16.21
C GLY A 74 19.73 6.51 17.55
N MET A 75 19.54 5.82 18.67
CA MET A 75 19.95 6.37 19.97
C MET A 75 21.45 6.70 20.03
N ARG A 76 22.33 5.81 19.58
CA ARG A 76 23.78 6.04 19.58
C ARG A 76 24.16 7.26 18.74
N THR A 77 23.69 7.33 17.49
CA THR A 77 24.02 8.46 16.63
C THR A 77 23.49 9.79 17.19
N TRP A 78 22.31 9.78 17.82
CA TRP A 78 21.81 10.98 18.50
C TRP A 78 22.69 11.39 19.67
N PHE A 79 23.09 10.45 20.54
CA PHE A 79 24.00 10.74 21.64
C PHE A 79 25.37 11.24 21.16
N ASP A 80 25.93 10.60 20.14
CA ASP A 80 27.22 11.00 19.58
C ASP A 80 27.13 12.39 18.94
N ALA A 81 25.99 12.76 18.33
CA ALA A 81 25.75 14.10 17.83
C ALA A 81 25.63 15.13 18.95
N ALA A 82 24.83 14.84 19.98
CA ALA A 82 24.71 15.68 21.17
C ALA A 82 26.06 15.87 21.89
N GLU A 83 26.93 14.86 21.87
CA GLU A 83 28.29 14.95 22.41
C GLU A 83 29.14 15.94 21.62
N ARG A 84 29.12 15.87 20.28
CA ARG A 84 29.81 16.84 19.40
C ARG A 84 29.34 18.28 19.62
N TRP A 85 28.07 18.49 19.93
CA TRP A 85 27.52 19.83 20.20
C TRP A 85 27.66 20.28 21.66
N GLY A 86 28.25 19.45 22.55
CA GLY A 86 28.35 19.75 23.98
C GLY A 86 27.01 19.70 24.73
N LEU A 87 25.96 19.14 24.13
CA LEU A 87 24.61 19.04 24.69
C LEU A 87 24.36 17.73 25.44
N LEU A 88 25.23 16.71 25.29
CA LEU A 88 25.02 15.37 25.83
C LEU A 88 24.68 15.34 27.34
N PRO A 89 25.42 16.03 28.25
CA PRO A 89 25.07 15.97 29.68
C PRO A 89 23.68 16.53 29.99
N ARG A 90 23.24 17.56 29.25
CA ARG A 90 21.91 18.14 29.41
C ARG A 90 20.84 17.21 28.83
N LEU A 91 21.12 16.58 27.69
CA LEU A 91 20.23 15.60 27.08
C LEU A 91 20.02 14.38 27.97
N LEU A 92 21.09 13.79 28.52
CA LEU A 92 20.98 12.65 29.42
C LEU A 92 20.19 12.97 30.69
N ARG A 93 20.33 14.19 31.24
CA ARG A 93 19.50 14.63 32.38
C ARG A 93 18.02 14.74 32.00
N ALA A 94 17.71 15.37 30.87
CA ALA A 94 16.34 15.54 30.40
C ALA A 94 15.65 14.19 30.10
N LEU A 95 16.36 13.26 29.46
CA LEU A 95 15.84 11.93 29.18
C LEU A 95 15.76 11.06 30.44
N GLY A 96 16.72 11.20 31.37
CA GLY A 96 16.75 10.46 32.62
C GLY A 96 15.67 10.85 33.63
N SER A 97 15.06 12.04 33.47
CA SER A 97 13.88 12.45 34.24
C SER A 97 12.55 12.00 33.62
N ALA A 98 12.56 11.50 32.37
CA ALA A 98 11.37 11.04 31.66
C ALA A 98 11.11 9.55 31.90
N GLU A 99 9.88 9.11 31.65
CA GLU A 99 9.60 7.68 31.49
C GLU A 99 10.21 7.17 30.18
N ILE A 100 11.02 6.11 30.26
CA ILE A 100 11.75 5.59 29.10
C ILE A 100 11.12 4.27 28.64
N LEU A 101 10.53 4.27 27.45
CA LEU A 101 10.07 3.06 26.77
C LEU A 101 11.04 2.70 25.66
N ALA A 102 11.47 1.45 25.60
CA ALA A 102 12.37 0.98 24.55
C ALA A 102 11.68 -0.09 23.70
N ARG A 103 11.76 0.02 22.37
CA ARG A 103 11.17 -0.98 21.46
C ARG A 103 11.84 -2.35 21.58
N GLY A 104 13.11 -2.46 21.95
CA GLY A 104 13.74 -3.77 22.05
C GLY A 104 15.20 -3.76 22.50
N PRO A 105 15.87 -4.94 22.52
CA PRO A 105 17.19 -5.12 23.12
C PRO A 105 18.26 -4.15 22.59
N LYS A 106 18.15 -3.74 21.32
CA LYS A 106 19.09 -2.80 20.70
C LYS A 106 18.97 -1.38 21.27
N SER A 107 17.76 -0.86 21.44
CA SER A 107 17.56 0.47 22.03
C SER A 107 17.84 0.45 23.54
N VAL A 108 17.45 -0.63 24.23
CA VAL A 108 17.82 -0.89 25.63
C VAL A 108 19.34 -0.83 25.83
N GLY A 109 20.10 -1.56 25.01
CA GLY A 109 21.56 -1.55 25.09
C GLY A 109 22.17 -0.15 24.88
N ALA A 110 21.63 0.63 23.95
CA ALA A 110 22.11 1.99 23.69
C ALA A 110 21.78 2.97 24.83
N LEU A 111 20.59 2.86 25.44
CA LEU A 111 20.19 3.65 26.61
C LEU A 111 21.08 3.34 27.82
N ARG A 112 21.21 2.05 28.16
CA ARG A 112 21.97 1.58 29.32
C ARG A 112 23.46 1.91 29.23
N ALA A 113 24.03 1.91 28.02
CA ALA A 113 25.41 2.32 27.79
C ALA A 113 25.70 3.79 28.17
N ARG A 114 24.67 4.64 28.24
CA ARG A 114 24.76 6.04 28.69
C ARG A 114 24.10 6.25 30.07
N GLY A 115 23.89 5.18 30.83
CA GLY A 115 23.36 5.24 32.20
C GLY A 115 21.85 5.42 32.32
N LEU A 116 21.11 5.40 31.20
CA LEU A 116 19.65 5.49 31.19
C LEU A 116 19.03 4.09 31.35
N ARG A 117 17.96 3.98 32.14
CA ARG A 117 17.22 2.74 32.31
C ARG A 117 15.81 2.89 31.79
N GLU A 118 15.43 1.98 30.90
CA GLU A 118 14.06 1.84 30.44
C GLU A 118 13.13 1.37 31.58
N LEU A 119 11.92 1.91 31.60
CA LEU A 119 10.81 1.42 32.41
C LEU A 119 10.26 0.12 31.84
N TRP A 120 10.20 0.02 30.51
CA TRP A 120 9.60 -1.12 29.82
C TRP A 120 10.17 -1.32 28.41
N ALA A 121 10.24 -2.58 27.99
CA ALA A 121 10.52 -2.99 26.61
C ALA A 121 9.80 -4.31 26.28
N PRO A 122 9.23 -4.48 25.06
CA PRO A 122 8.58 -5.71 24.66
C PRO A 122 9.59 -6.78 24.22
N GLU A 123 9.21 -8.05 24.35
CA GLU A 123 9.99 -9.18 23.83
C GLU A 123 9.91 -9.30 22.30
N SER A 124 8.79 -8.89 21.70
CA SER A 124 8.52 -9.03 20.24
C SER A 124 9.30 -8.05 19.36
N GLU A 125 9.81 -6.98 19.96
CA GLU A 125 10.31 -5.80 19.28
C GLU A 125 9.28 -5.05 18.38
N CYS A 126 7.98 -5.31 18.53
CA CYS A 126 6.92 -4.67 17.75
C CYS A 126 6.45 -3.35 18.38
N PHE A 127 5.96 -2.42 17.57
CA PHE A 127 5.43 -1.13 18.05
C PHE A 127 4.00 -1.22 18.54
N GLU A 128 3.24 -2.15 17.98
CA GLU A 128 1.90 -2.50 18.39
C GLU A 128 1.86 -2.80 19.89
N ASP A 129 2.88 -3.49 20.40
CA ASP A 129 3.03 -3.77 21.83
C ASP A 129 3.28 -2.52 22.67
N VAL A 130 3.96 -1.50 22.12
CA VAL A 130 4.15 -0.21 22.80
C VAL A 130 2.80 0.51 22.90
N LEU A 131 2.03 0.54 21.81
CA LEU A 131 0.70 1.17 21.80
C LEU A 131 -0.27 0.42 22.73
N GLU A 132 -0.20 -0.91 22.76
CA GLU A 132 -0.98 -1.73 23.67
C GLU A 132 -0.57 -1.51 25.14
N HIS A 133 0.73 -1.35 25.42
CA HIS A 133 1.21 -1.00 26.75
C HIS A 133 0.72 0.37 27.23
N LEU A 134 0.56 1.33 26.31
CA LEU A 134 0.02 2.67 26.60
C LEU A 134 -1.52 2.71 26.62
N ARG A 135 -2.19 1.61 26.29
CA ARG A 135 -3.64 1.56 26.17
C ARG A 135 -4.31 1.85 27.52
N GLY A 136 -5.31 2.73 27.50
CA GLY A 136 -6.06 3.13 28.70
C GLY A 136 -5.37 4.21 29.55
N ARG A 137 -4.14 4.62 29.20
CA ARG A 137 -3.48 5.77 29.81
C ARG A 137 -3.90 7.05 29.08
N SER A 138 -4.20 8.11 29.83
CA SER A 138 -4.36 9.44 29.24
C SER A 138 -3.00 9.97 28.80
N LEU A 139 -2.85 10.28 27.51
CA LEU A 139 -1.66 10.93 26.96
C LEU A 139 -1.87 12.43 26.70
N ALA A 140 -3.05 12.96 27.05
CA ALA A 140 -3.42 14.35 26.77
C ALA A 140 -2.44 15.33 27.46
N GLY A 141 -1.79 16.17 26.67
CA GLY A 141 -0.83 17.18 27.12
C GLY A 141 0.55 16.65 27.51
N LEU A 142 0.79 15.34 27.42
CA LEU A 142 2.12 14.79 27.69
C LEU A 142 3.09 15.12 26.56
N ARG A 143 4.29 15.57 26.91
CA ARG A 143 5.40 15.79 25.99
C ARG A 143 6.15 14.48 25.79
N ILE A 144 5.94 13.87 24.63
CA ILE A 144 6.52 12.58 24.26
C ILE A 144 7.58 12.78 23.18
N VAL A 145 8.78 12.29 23.43
CA VAL A 145 9.86 12.26 22.45
C VAL A 145 9.91 10.89 21.80
N VAL A 146 9.82 10.82 20.48
CA VAL A 146 10.00 9.57 19.74
C VAL A 146 11.33 9.62 19.01
N GLN A 147 12.30 8.81 19.42
CA GLN A 147 13.55 8.68 18.67
C GLN A 147 13.30 7.74 17.50
N GLU A 148 13.20 8.26 16.28
CA GLU A 148 12.87 7.48 15.07
C GLU A 148 14.12 7.08 14.26
N HIS A 149 14.03 5.92 13.60
CA HIS A 149 14.98 5.47 12.59
C HIS A 149 14.32 5.63 11.21
N GLY A 150 14.42 6.83 10.61
CA GLY A 150 13.78 7.19 9.35
C GLY A 150 12.25 7.23 9.43
N GLN A 151 11.57 7.39 8.29
CA GLN A 151 10.12 7.61 8.21
C GLN A 151 9.22 6.41 8.63
N SER A 152 9.79 5.26 9.01
CA SER A 152 8.98 4.07 9.36
C SER A 152 8.13 4.20 10.64
N LEU A 153 8.05 5.39 11.26
CA LEU A 153 7.30 5.61 12.50
C LEU A 153 6.41 6.85 12.52
N SER A 154 6.15 7.44 11.34
CA SER A 154 5.12 8.48 11.20
C SER A 154 3.78 8.04 11.80
N MET A 155 3.46 6.74 11.78
CA MET A 155 2.25 6.18 12.39
C MET A 155 2.24 6.21 13.92
N VAL A 156 3.38 6.00 14.60
CA VAL A 156 3.42 6.00 16.08
C VAL A 156 3.29 7.42 16.60
N ALA A 157 4.08 8.35 16.06
CA ALA A 157 3.96 9.76 16.42
C ALA A 157 2.54 10.27 16.11
N HIS A 158 1.95 9.85 14.98
CA HIS A 158 0.56 10.18 14.65
C HIS A 158 -0.45 9.58 15.63
N ALA A 159 -0.32 8.30 15.99
CA ALA A 159 -1.21 7.63 16.94
C ALA A 159 -1.16 8.28 18.34
N LEU A 160 0.03 8.65 18.81
CA LEU A 160 0.21 9.36 20.08
C LEU A 160 -0.41 10.77 20.03
N ARG A 161 -0.20 11.53 18.95
CA ARG A 161 -0.84 12.84 18.75
C ARG A 161 -2.37 12.72 18.72
N ARG A 162 -2.92 11.68 18.11
CA ARG A 162 -4.38 11.41 18.12
C ARG A 162 -4.94 11.14 19.51
N GLN A 163 -4.11 10.73 20.46
CA GLN A 163 -4.46 10.56 21.87
C GLN A 163 -4.23 11.84 22.72
N GLY A 164 -3.86 12.95 22.08
CA GLY A 164 -3.69 14.26 22.71
C GLY A 164 -2.28 14.57 23.20
N ALA A 165 -1.28 13.75 22.88
CA ALA A 165 0.11 14.01 23.25
C ALA A 165 0.76 15.08 22.36
N GLU A 166 1.68 15.84 22.95
CA GLU A 166 2.60 16.71 22.25
C GLU A 166 3.84 15.89 21.86
N VAL A 167 3.98 15.55 20.57
CA VAL A 167 5.01 14.61 20.12
C VAL A 167 6.12 15.30 19.33
N THR A 168 7.33 15.29 19.87
CA THR A 168 8.57 15.69 19.17
C THR A 168 9.26 14.44 18.62
N THR A 169 9.45 14.39 17.30
CA THR A 169 10.14 13.29 16.63
C THR A 169 11.61 13.63 16.43
N VAL A 170 12.51 12.76 16.89
CA VAL A 170 13.96 12.88 16.70
C VAL A 170 14.44 11.83 15.71
N THR A 171 14.61 12.23 14.44
CA THR A 171 15.12 11.39 13.36
C THR A 171 16.61 11.60 13.14
N VAL A 172 17.39 10.52 13.18
CA VAL A 172 18.84 10.56 12.96
C VAL A 172 19.24 10.74 11.50
N TYR A 173 18.47 10.16 10.59
CA TYR A 173 18.66 10.33 9.14
C TYR A 173 17.31 10.64 8.53
N ARG A 174 17.32 11.52 7.54
CA ARG A 174 16.13 11.89 6.80
C ARG A 174 15.98 10.92 5.62
N VAL A 175 14.75 10.47 5.39
CA VAL A 175 14.38 9.99 4.06
C VAL A 175 14.28 11.23 3.18
N VAL A 176 15.36 11.53 2.48
CA VAL A 176 15.42 12.66 1.55
C VAL A 176 14.74 12.22 0.26
N SER A 177 13.89 13.07 -0.31
CA SER A 177 13.37 12.85 -1.66
C SER A 177 14.51 12.75 -2.68
N ALA A 178 14.26 12.18 -3.85
CA ALA A 178 15.25 12.24 -4.92
C ALA A 178 15.63 13.70 -5.23
N GLU A 179 16.90 13.92 -5.58
CA GLU A 179 17.44 15.26 -5.87
C GLU A 179 16.76 15.88 -7.09
N ASP A 180 16.48 15.07 -8.10
CA ASP A 180 15.69 15.43 -9.28
C ASP A 180 14.26 14.91 -9.14
N PRO A 181 13.24 15.78 -9.02
CA PRO A 181 11.84 15.36 -8.98
C PRO A 181 11.28 15.00 -10.36
N GLY A 182 11.97 15.31 -11.46
CA GLY A 182 11.50 15.11 -12.84
C GLY A 182 11.01 13.70 -13.14
N PRO A 183 11.78 12.63 -12.82
CA PRO A 183 11.34 11.26 -13.01
C PRO A 183 10.07 10.92 -12.22
N MET A 184 9.89 11.48 -11.02
CA MET A 184 8.70 11.23 -10.22
C MET A 184 7.47 11.90 -10.82
N PHE A 185 7.59 13.14 -11.34
CA PHE A 185 6.50 13.79 -12.06
C PHE A 185 6.11 13.03 -13.33
N ALA A 186 7.09 12.56 -14.11
CA ALA A 186 6.83 11.72 -15.27
C ALA A 186 6.13 10.40 -14.87
N LEU A 187 6.50 9.79 -13.74
CA LEU A 187 5.83 8.61 -13.23
C LEU A 187 4.36 8.91 -12.84
N VAL A 188 4.10 10.04 -12.18
CA VAL A 188 2.73 10.49 -11.87
C VAL A 188 1.90 10.60 -13.15
N ASP A 189 2.46 11.22 -14.19
CA ASP A 189 1.78 11.37 -15.47
C ASP A 189 1.46 10.01 -16.10
N LEU A 190 2.46 9.12 -16.17
CA LEU A 190 2.30 7.78 -16.72
C LEU A 190 1.24 6.95 -15.97
N VAL A 191 1.13 7.09 -14.64
CA VAL A 191 0.09 6.41 -13.85
C VAL A 191 -1.27 7.04 -14.12
N ALA A 192 -1.40 8.35 -14.02
CA ALA A 192 -2.66 9.05 -14.22
C ALA A 192 -3.22 8.87 -15.65
N ASP A 193 -2.33 8.74 -16.63
CA ASP A 193 -2.64 8.45 -18.04
C ASP A 193 -2.78 6.94 -18.34
N ARG A 194 -2.81 6.08 -17.31
CA ARG A 194 -3.01 4.61 -17.42
C ARG A 194 -2.02 3.95 -18.38
N SER A 195 -0.82 4.49 -18.45
CA SER A 195 0.24 4.08 -19.38
C SER A 195 1.17 3.01 -18.79
N LEU A 196 0.97 2.63 -17.52
CA LEU A 196 1.68 1.57 -16.81
C LEU A 196 0.72 0.48 -16.37
N ASP A 197 1.20 -0.76 -16.34
CA ASP A 197 0.44 -1.88 -15.81
C ASP A 197 0.62 -2.02 -14.28
N ALA A 198 1.77 -1.59 -13.75
CA ALA A 198 2.06 -1.63 -12.33
C ALA A 198 3.07 -0.57 -11.90
N VAL A 199 3.07 -0.24 -10.61
CA VAL A 199 4.15 0.49 -9.94
C VAL A 199 4.56 -0.26 -8.69
N THR A 200 5.87 -0.40 -8.48
CA THR A 200 6.44 -1.11 -7.35
C THR A 200 6.91 -0.17 -6.25
N PHE A 201 6.62 -0.53 -5.00
CA PHE A 201 6.96 0.23 -3.80
C PHE A 201 7.67 -0.66 -2.78
N THR A 202 8.89 -0.29 -2.43
CA THR A 202 9.70 -1.03 -1.44
C THR A 202 9.69 -0.41 -0.05
N SER A 203 8.97 0.70 0.13
CA SER A 203 8.87 1.40 1.41
C SER A 203 7.68 2.38 1.42
N ALA A 204 7.05 2.58 2.59
CA ALA A 204 6.00 3.59 2.78
C ALA A 204 6.42 5.03 2.38
N PRO A 205 7.68 5.47 2.61
CA PRO A 205 8.16 6.77 2.12
C PRO A 205 8.06 6.95 0.60
N ALA A 206 8.23 5.88 -0.17
CA ALA A 206 8.09 5.95 -1.62
C ALA A 206 6.64 6.24 -2.05
N VAL A 207 5.68 5.71 -1.29
CA VAL A 207 4.25 6.00 -1.47
C VAL A 207 3.97 7.47 -1.15
N ALA A 208 4.45 7.95 0.00
CA ALA A 208 4.29 9.36 0.39
C ALA A 208 4.88 10.32 -0.65
N ALA A 209 6.10 10.06 -1.13
CA ALA A 209 6.75 10.87 -2.15
C ALA A 209 5.96 10.94 -3.46
N LEU A 210 5.37 9.81 -3.91
CA LEU A 210 4.50 9.79 -5.09
C LEU A 210 3.21 10.60 -4.86
N MET A 211 2.55 10.44 -3.71
CA MET A 211 1.31 11.16 -3.38
C MET A 211 1.50 12.66 -3.19
N ASP A 212 2.67 13.06 -2.68
CA ASP A 212 3.09 14.46 -2.58
C ASP A 212 3.35 15.05 -3.97
N ALA A 213 4.08 14.32 -4.83
CA ALA A 213 4.32 14.72 -6.21
C ALA A 213 3.02 14.85 -7.02
N ALA A 214 2.08 13.91 -6.86
CA ALA A 214 0.77 13.98 -7.49
C ALA A 214 -0.07 15.17 -6.97
N GLY A 215 0.10 15.50 -5.69
CA GLY A 215 -0.51 16.69 -5.09
C GLY A 215 0.01 17.98 -5.67
N SER A 216 1.33 18.10 -5.85
CA SER A 216 1.96 19.32 -6.37
C SER A 216 1.68 19.54 -7.86
N THR A 217 1.39 18.49 -8.62
CA THR A 217 0.97 18.57 -10.03
C THR A 217 -0.54 18.64 -10.22
N GLY A 218 -1.33 18.54 -9.14
CA GLY A 218 -2.79 18.55 -9.20
C GLY A 218 -3.41 17.30 -9.83
N ARG A 219 -2.64 16.21 -10.01
CA ARG A 219 -3.08 14.96 -10.65
C ARG A 219 -3.44 13.83 -9.66
N ARG A 220 -3.63 14.17 -8.38
CA ARG A 220 -3.80 13.17 -7.32
C ARG A 220 -5.05 12.31 -7.53
N ASP A 221 -6.17 12.92 -7.92
CA ASP A 221 -7.43 12.20 -8.06
C ASP A 221 -7.38 11.23 -9.25
N GLU A 222 -6.78 11.65 -10.37
CA GLU A 222 -6.54 10.79 -11.53
C GLU A 222 -5.60 9.63 -11.20
N LEU A 223 -4.53 9.89 -10.45
CA LEU A 223 -3.59 8.87 -10.02
C LEU A 223 -4.25 7.84 -9.08
N VAL A 224 -5.05 8.30 -8.12
CA VAL A 224 -5.79 7.39 -7.22
C VAL A 224 -6.79 6.56 -8.01
N SER A 225 -7.54 7.17 -8.93
CA SER A 225 -8.48 6.48 -9.81
C SER A 225 -7.78 5.42 -10.67
N ALA A 226 -6.61 5.73 -11.22
CA ALA A 226 -5.83 4.78 -12.01
C ALA A 226 -5.37 3.58 -11.16
N PHE A 227 -4.90 3.79 -9.93
CA PHE A 227 -4.53 2.68 -9.04
C PHE A 227 -5.72 1.84 -8.56
N GLN A 228 -6.93 2.41 -8.53
CA GLN A 228 -8.14 1.69 -8.14
C GLN A 228 -8.63 0.71 -9.21
N ALA A 229 -8.31 0.94 -10.48
CA ALA A 229 -8.88 0.18 -11.58
C ALA A 229 -7.84 -0.44 -12.53
N ASP A 230 -6.85 0.34 -12.95
CA ASP A 230 -6.05 0.06 -14.14
C ASP A 230 -4.60 -0.34 -13.81
N VAL A 231 -3.99 0.34 -12.83
CA VAL A 231 -2.58 0.22 -12.49
C VAL A 231 -2.41 -0.52 -11.18
N VAL A 232 -1.57 -1.56 -11.15
CA VAL A 232 -1.34 -2.33 -9.91
C VAL A 232 -0.32 -1.62 -9.01
N ALA A 233 -0.74 -1.25 -7.79
CA ALA A 233 0.16 -0.84 -6.72
C ALA A 233 0.77 -2.08 -6.02
N ALA A 234 2.00 -2.45 -6.40
CA ALA A 234 2.71 -3.60 -5.87
C ALA A 234 3.67 -3.22 -4.75
N CYS A 235 3.32 -3.57 -3.52
CA CYS A 235 4.09 -3.28 -2.33
C CYS A 235 4.97 -4.47 -1.95
N VAL A 236 6.16 -4.20 -1.40
CA VAL A 236 7.04 -5.28 -0.92
C VAL A 236 6.48 -5.99 0.32
N GLY A 237 5.58 -5.35 1.08
CA GLY A 237 5.01 -5.90 2.30
C GLY A 237 3.92 -5.03 2.93
N PRO A 238 3.28 -5.52 4.01
CA PRO A 238 2.08 -4.92 4.59
C PRO A 238 2.30 -3.49 5.11
N VAL A 239 3.49 -3.18 5.65
CA VAL A 239 3.80 -1.82 6.12
C VAL A 239 3.80 -0.80 4.97
N THR A 240 4.25 -1.20 3.78
CA THR A 240 4.21 -0.31 2.60
C THR A 240 2.79 -0.21 2.04
N ALA A 241 2.05 -1.33 2.03
CA ALA A 241 0.66 -1.37 1.62
C ALA A 241 -0.24 -0.46 2.47
N ALA A 242 -0.03 -0.45 3.80
CA ALA A 242 -0.79 0.40 4.72
C ALA A 242 -0.72 1.90 4.38
N ALA A 243 0.37 2.37 3.75
CA ALA A 243 0.51 3.76 3.34
C ALA A 243 -0.52 4.20 2.27
N PHE A 244 -1.14 3.25 1.57
CA PHE A 244 -2.18 3.50 0.57
C PHE A 244 -3.61 3.49 1.14
N GLU A 245 -3.82 2.99 2.37
CA GLU A 245 -5.16 2.78 2.95
C GLU A 245 -5.97 4.08 3.03
N MET A 246 -5.32 5.19 3.42
CA MET A 246 -6.00 6.49 3.55
C MET A 246 -6.54 7.04 2.21
N TRP A 247 -6.04 6.51 1.10
CA TRP A 247 -6.42 6.90 -0.26
C TRP A 247 -7.38 5.89 -0.92
N GLY A 248 -7.75 4.82 -0.21
CA GLY A 248 -8.59 3.76 -0.75
C GLY A 248 -7.98 3.05 -1.97
N VAL A 249 -6.65 3.03 -2.07
CA VAL A 249 -5.93 2.37 -3.16
C VAL A 249 -5.73 0.89 -2.82
N PRO A 250 -6.25 -0.05 -3.64
CA PRO A 250 -5.99 -1.47 -3.45
C PRO A 250 -4.52 -1.78 -3.76
N THR A 251 -3.90 -2.64 -2.96
CA THR A 251 -2.50 -3.03 -3.13
C THR A 251 -2.34 -4.54 -3.13
N ILE A 252 -1.28 -5.02 -3.75
CA ILE A 252 -0.82 -6.41 -3.64
C ILE A 252 0.53 -6.43 -2.93
N PHE A 253 0.79 -7.47 -2.15
CA PHE A 253 2.11 -7.72 -1.56
C PHE A 253 2.31 -9.22 -1.28
N PRO A 254 3.57 -9.70 -1.29
CA PRO A 254 3.86 -11.11 -1.10
C PRO A 254 3.81 -11.49 0.38
N GLU A 255 3.58 -12.77 0.68
CA GLU A 255 3.63 -13.32 2.04
C GLU A 255 5.00 -13.06 2.70
N ARG A 256 6.09 -13.19 1.92
CA ARG A 256 7.44 -12.84 2.36
C ARG A 256 7.85 -11.50 1.79
N SER A 257 8.14 -10.54 2.67
CA SER A 257 8.54 -9.18 2.25
C SER A 257 9.95 -9.13 1.66
N ARG A 258 10.09 -9.61 0.44
CA ARG A 258 11.33 -9.74 -0.32
C ARG A 258 11.11 -9.34 -1.77
N LEU A 259 12.11 -8.69 -2.35
CA LEU A 259 12.08 -8.21 -3.73
C LEU A 259 11.70 -9.30 -4.75
N GLY A 260 12.39 -10.44 -4.71
CA GLY A 260 12.09 -11.55 -5.62
C GLY A 260 10.68 -12.13 -5.46
N ALA A 261 10.10 -12.10 -4.25
CA ALA A 261 8.74 -12.57 -4.00
C ALA A 261 7.70 -11.58 -4.58
N MET A 262 7.93 -10.28 -4.44
CA MET A 262 7.08 -9.25 -5.04
C MET A 262 7.10 -9.34 -6.58
N VAL A 263 8.28 -9.53 -7.18
CA VAL A 263 8.39 -9.73 -8.63
C VAL A 263 7.67 -11.00 -9.07
N LYS A 264 7.80 -12.11 -8.33
CA LYS A 264 7.08 -13.36 -8.62
C LYS A 264 5.56 -13.20 -8.55
N GLN A 265 5.07 -12.37 -7.62
CA GLN A 265 3.64 -12.09 -7.55
C GLN A 265 3.15 -11.30 -8.78
N LEU A 266 3.94 -10.35 -9.28
CA LEU A 266 3.63 -9.64 -10.53
C LEU A 266 3.55 -10.58 -11.74
N GLU A 267 4.41 -11.61 -11.81
CA GLU A 267 4.34 -12.65 -12.88
C GLU A 267 2.99 -13.36 -12.95
N THR A 268 2.28 -13.44 -11.83
CA THR A 268 0.96 -14.07 -11.76
C THR A 268 -0.14 -13.03 -11.96
N GLU A 269 -0.07 -11.91 -11.24
CA GLU A 269 -1.14 -10.92 -11.19
C GLU A 269 -1.35 -10.19 -12.51
N LEU A 270 -0.27 -9.74 -13.17
CA LEU A 270 -0.38 -8.93 -14.37
C LEU A 270 -0.92 -9.70 -15.58
N PRO A 271 -0.44 -10.92 -15.89
CA PRO A 271 -1.03 -11.73 -16.96
C PRO A 271 -2.48 -12.09 -16.73
N VAL A 272 -2.88 -12.39 -15.49
CA VAL A 272 -4.27 -12.68 -15.13
C VAL A 272 -5.17 -11.47 -15.39
N ARG A 273 -4.74 -10.27 -14.97
CA ARG A 273 -5.49 -9.02 -15.20
C ARG A 273 -5.58 -8.68 -16.69
N ARG A 274 -4.48 -8.77 -17.43
CA ARG A 274 -4.44 -8.47 -18.88
C ARG A 274 -5.24 -9.46 -19.71
N SER A 275 -5.21 -10.75 -19.36
CA SER A 275 -5.93 -11.78 -20.11
C SER A 275 -7.44 -11.75 -19.84
N GLY A 276 -7.87 -11.04 -18.78
CA GLY A 276 -9.26 -11.06 -18.34
C GLY A 276 -9.67 -12.43 -17.76
N LEU A 277 -10.91 -12.51 -17.30
CA LEU A 277 -11.49 -13.76 -16.82
C LEU A 277 -12.13 -14.52 -17.99
N ALA A 278 -11.51 -15.64 -18.38
CA ALA A 278 -12.05 -16.55 -19.39
C ALA A 278 -12.90 -17.64 -18.72
N ILE A 279 -14.17 -17.77 -19.13
CA ILE A 279 -15.10 -18.79 -18.64
C ILE A 279 -15.62 -19.61 -19.82
N GLY A 280 -15.42 -20.92 -19.76
CA GLY A 280 -16.09 -21.87 -20.65
C GLY A 280 -17.56 -22.01 -20.27
N LEU A 281 -18.45 -21.78 -21.22
CA LEU A 281 -19.89 -21.89 -21.06
C LEU A 281 -20.41 -23.18 -21.72
N VAL A 282 -21.58 -23.65 -21.27
CA VAL A 282 -22.26 -24.80 -21.89
C VAL A 282 -22.49 -24.54 -23.38
N GLY A 283 -22.23 -25.55 -24.21
CA GLY A 283 -22.36 -25.46 -25.66
C GLY A 283 -21.08 -25.06 -26.39
N GLY A 284 -19.94 -25.01 -25.68
CA GLY A 284 -18.63 -24.72 -26.27
C GLY A 284 -18.31 -23.24 -26.44
N HIS A 285 -19.20 -22.36 -25.96
CA HIS A 285 -18.98 -20.92 -25.99
C HIS A 285 -17.94 -20.50 -24.94
N ARG A 286 -17.16 -19.47 -25.26
CA ARG A 286 -16.14 -18.92 -24.37
C ARG A 286 -16.44 -17.45 -24.09
N LEU A 287 -16.71 -17.15 -22.83
CA LEU A 287 -16.88 -15.79 -22.34
C LEU A 287 -15.52 -15.27 -21.88
N LEU A 288 -15.13 -14.08 -22.31
CA LEU A 288 -13.96 -13.37 -21.80
C LEU A 288 -14.42 -12.02 -21.23
N LEU A 289 -14.08 -11.76 -19.97
CA LEU A 289 -14.34 -10.48 -19.32
C LEU A 289 -13.02 -9.76 -19.06
N HIS A 290 -12.87 -8.54 -19.57
CA HIS A 290 -11.68 -7.72 -19.36
C HIS A 290 -12.10 -6.29 -19.05
N GLY A 291 -11.98 -5.86 -17.79
CA GLY A 291 -12.54 -4.58 -17.36
C GLY A 291 -14.06 -4.52 -17.60
N GLU A 292 -14.52 -3.53 -18.38
CA GLU A 292 -15.91 -3.43 -18.83
C GLU A 292 -16.20 -4.21 -20.13
N ASP A 293 -15.16 -4.67 -20.83
CA ASP A 293 -15.30 -5.41 -22.08
C ASP A 293 -15.75 -6.84 -21.81
N VAL A 294 -16.79 -7.24 -22.54
CA VAL A 294 -17.33 -8.60 -22.53
C VAL A 294 -17.25 -9.14 -23.94
N LEU A 295 -16.52 -10.23 -24.13
CA LEU A 295 -16.43 -10.93 -25.42
C LEU A 295 -17.05 -12.32 -25.30
N LEU A 296 -17.88 -12.69 -26.28
CA LEU A 296 -18.41 -14.04 -26.44
C LEU A 296 -17.84 -14.63 -27.72
N ASP A 297 -17.07 -15.71 -27.61
CA ASP A 297 -16.37 -16.35 -28.73
C ASP A 297 -15.49 -15.38 -29.53
N GLY A 298 -14.94 -14.37 -28.84
CA GLY A 298 -14.10 -13.33 -29.43
C GLY A 298 -14.86 -12.16 -30.05
N ALA A 299 -16.20 -12.18 -30.07
CA ALA A 299 -17.03 -11.05 -30.50
C ALA A 299 -17.44 -10.18 -29.31
N GLU A 300 -17.29 -8.85 -29.44
CA GLU A 300 -17.67 -7.89 -28.39
C GLU A 300 -19.20 -7.93 -28.16
N VAL A 301 -19.59 -7.99 -26.89
CA VAL A 301 -20.98 -7.97 -26.43
C VAL A 301 -21.21 -6.75 -25.57
N ARG A 302 -21.97 -5.78 -26.07
CA ARG A 302 -22.35 -4.59 -25.30
C ARG A 302 -23.50 -4.88 -24.35
N LEU A 303 -23.27 -4.62 -23.07
CA LEU A 303 -24.27 -4.77 -22.02
C LEU A 303 -24.66 -3.41 -21.45
N SER A 304 -25.95 -3.21 -21.19
CA SER A 304 -26.40 -2.08 -20.38
C SER A 304 -26.05 -2.31 -18.89
N PRO A 305 -26.04 -1.26 -18.05
CA PRO A 305 -25.57 -1.36 -16.66
C PRO A 305 -26.22 -2.47 -15.83
N ALA A 306 -27.54 -2.70 -15.99
CA ALA A 306 -28.25 -3.73 -15.23
C ALA A 306 -27.86 -5.18 -15.64
N PRO A 307 -27.88 -5.57 -16.92
CA PRO A 307 -27.30 -6.84 -17.37
C PRO A 307 -25.82 -7.02 -17.01
N ALA A 308 -25.00 -5.97 -17.09
CA ALA A 308 -23.59 -6.02 -16.72
C ALA A 308 -23.40 -6.34 -15.23
N ALA A 309 -24.16 -5.67 -14.34
CA ALA A 309 -24.15 -5.95 -12.91
C ALA A 309 -24.58 -7.39 -12.58
N VAL A 310 -25.61 -7.89 -13.26
CA VAL A 310 -26.01 -9.31 -13.13
C VAL A 310 -24.89 -10.23 -13.60
N LEU A 311 -24.24 -9.94 -14.73
CA LEU A 311 -23.13 -10.74 -15.23
C LEU A 311 -21.97 -10.77 -14.22
N GLN A 312 -21.53 -9.62 -13.71
CA GLN A 312 -20.47 -9.53 -12.71
C GLN A 312 -20.80 -10.36 -11.46
N ALA A 313 -22.03 -10.28 -10.97
CA ALA A 313 -22.47 -11.06 -9.80
C ALA A 313 -22.44 -12.57 -10.05
N LEU A 314 -22.81 -13.03 -11.26
CA LEU A 314 -22.76 -14.45 -11.64
C LEU A 314 -21.34 -14.95 -11.88
N VAL A 315 -20.46 -14.08 -12.36
CA VAL A 315 -19.06 -14.35 -12.69
C VAL A 315 -18.16 -14.38 -11.45
N ALA A 316 -18.55 -13.72 -10.36
CA ALA A 316 -17.84 -13.76 -9.08
C ALA A 316 -17.69 -15.18 -8.50
N ASN A 317 -18.63 -16.08 -8.80
CA ASN A 317 -18.54 -17.51 -8.47
C ASN A 317 -19.23 -18.34 -9.58
N PRO A 318 -18.54 -18.58 -10.72
CA PRO A 318 -19.14 -19.20 -11.89
C PRO A 318 -19.73 -20.58 -11.57
N GLY A 319 -20.90 -20.90 -12.13
CA GLY A 319 -21.59 -22.18 -11.89
C GLY A 319 -22.41 -22.27 -10.59
N ASN A 320 -22.20 -21.36 -9.63
CA ASN A 320 -22.96 -21.31 -8.38
C ASN A 320 -24.25 -20.49 -8.51
N VAL A 321 -25.25 -20.83 -7.69
CA VAL A 321 -26.56 -20.15 -7.70
C VAL A 321 -26.50 -18.87 -6.88
N VAL A 322 -26.73 -17.74 -7.54
CA VAL A 322 -26.88 -16.43 -6.91
C VAL A 322 -28.36 -16.15 -6.65
N PRO A 323 -28.77 -15.85 -5.40
CA PRO A 323 -30.15 -15.55 -5.05
C PRO A 323 -30.68 -14.26 -5.72
N ARG A 324 -31.99 -14.22 -6.03
CA ARG A 324 -32.64 -13.03 -6.61
C ARG A 324 -32.41 -11.76 -5.81
N ARG A 325 -32.57 -11.84 -4.48
CA ARG A 325 -32.31 -10.73 -3.56
C ARG A 325 -30.88 -10.19 -3.63
N ALA A 326 -29.90 -11.08 -3.86
CA ALA A 326 -28.50 -10.67 -3.97
C ALA A 326 -28.26 -9.97 -5.31
N LEU A 327 -28.84 -10.47 -6.41
CA LEU A 327 -28.79 -9.80 -7.71
C LEU A 327 -29.49 -8.44 -7.68
N LEU A 328 -30.64 -8.34 -7.00
CA LEU A 328 -31.38 -7.09 -6.86
C LEU A 328 -30.54 -6.01 -6.17
N ALA A 329 -29.80 -6.37 -5.11
CA ALA A 329 -28.93 -5.46 -4.38
C ALA A 329 -27.74 -4.94 -5.20
N MET A 330 -27.40 -5.61 -6.31
CA MET A 330 -26.30 -5.24 -7.21
C MET A 330 -26.76 -4.40 -8.40
N LEU A 331 -28.07 -4.23 -8.62
CA LEU A 331 -28.55 -3.43 -9.74
C LEU A 331 -28.27 -1.93 -9.50
N PRO A 332 -27.92 -1.16 -10.55
CA PRO A 332 -27.68 0.28 -10.43
C PRO A 332 -28.91 1.05 -9.92
N SER A 333 -28.66 2.12 -9.17
CA SER A 333 -29.69 3.05 -8.67
C SER A 333 -30.51 3.62 -9.83
N GLY A 334 -31.85 3.53 -9.74
CA GLY A 334 -32.77 3.97 -10.81
C GLY A 334 -33.38 2.83 -11.64
N THR A 335 -32.94 1.59 -11.43
CA THR A 335 -33.72 0.41 -11.85
C THR A 335 -34.86 0.16 -10.85
N ALA A 336 -36.03 -0.27 -11.32
CA ALA A 336 -37.15 -0.58 -10.44
C ALA A 336 -36.71 -1.61 -9.39
N GLY A 337 -36.80 -1.30 -8.09
CA GLY A 337 -36.30 -2.14 -7.00
C GLY A 337 -37.11 -3.42 -6.74
N SER A 338 -37.60 -4.07 -7.79
CA SER A 338 -38.46 -5.26 -7.72
C SER A 338 -37.77 -6.48 -8.32
N GLU A 339 -38.23 -7.69 -7.93
CA GLU A 339 -37.75 -8.93 -8.54
C GLU A 339 -37.92 -8.95 -10.07
N HIS A 340 -38.93 -8.25 -10.58
CA HIS A 340 -39.16 -8.07 -12.01
C HIS A 340 -37.97 -7.38 -12.72
N ALA A 341 -37.27 -6.45 -12.07
CA ALA A 341 -36.08 -5.83 -12.67
C ALA A 341 -34.91 -6.79 -12.83
N VAL A 342 -34.73 -7.73 -11.87
CA VAL A 342 -33.75 -8.81 -11.99
C VAL A 342 -34.12 -9.73 -13.15
N GLU A 343 -35.40 -10.09 -13.28
CA GLU A 343 -35.88 -10.91 -14.40
C GLU A 343 -35.62 -10.25 -15.75
N MET A 344 -35.90 -8.95 -15.88
CA MET A 344 -35.65 -8.18 -17.09
C MET A 344 -34.15 -8.02 -17.39
N ALA A 345 -33.31 -7.82 -16.37
CA ALA A 345 -31.86 -7.77 -16.53
C ALA A 345 -31.30 -9.13 -17.00
N VAL A 346 -31.77 -10.24 -16.41
CA VAL A 346 -31.39 -11.60 -16.83
C VAL A 346 -31.88 -11.90 -18.25
N ALA A 347 -33.10 -11.49 -18.62
CA ALA A 347 -33.65 -11.70 -19.95
C ALA A 347 -32.79 -10.98 -21.02
N ARG A 348 -32.41 -9.73 -20.76
CA ARG A 348 -31.50 -8.96 -21.63
C ARG A 348 -30.10 -9.57 -21.68
N LEU A 349 -29.58 -10.05 -20.55
CA LEU A 349 -28.29 -10.74 -20.51
C LEU A 349 -28.30 -12.03 -21.36
N ARG A 350 -29.38 -12.82 -21.29
CA ARG A 350 -29.58 -14.00 -22.14
C ARG A 350 -29.72 -13.66 -23.61
N ALA A 351 -30.37 -12.55 -23.94
CA ALA A 351 -30.46 -12.09 -25.33
C ALA A 351 -29.07 -11.74 -25.88
N ALA A 352 -28.20 -11.17 -25.05
CA ALA A 352 -26.84 -10.79 -25.43
C ALA A 352 -25.85 -11.97 -25.47
N LEU A 353 -25.93 -12.90 -24.51
CA LEU A 353 -24.94 -13.99 -24.34
C LEU A 353 -25.43 -15.37 -24.81
N GLY A 354 -26.68 -15.50 -25.22
CA GLY A 354 -27.33 -16.77 -25.51
C GLY A 354 -28.26 -17.25 -24.38
N THR A 355 -29.38 -17.87 -24.77
CA THR A 355 -30.47 -18.23 -23.85
C THR A 355 -30.09 -19.29 -22.81
N ARG A 356 -29.10 -20.14 -23.14
CA ARG A 356 -28.63 -21.24 -22.29
C ARG A 356 -27.53 -20.83 -21.31
N THR A 357 -26.97 -19.64 -21.49
CA THR A 357 -25.76 -19.16 -20.80
C THR A 357 -26.01 -18.79 -19.34
N VAL A 358 -27.23 -18.37 -19.02
CA VAL A 358 -27.70 -18.13 -17.65
C VAL A 358 -28.85 -19.07 -17.35
N GLN A 359 -28.70 -19.93 -16.35
CA GLN A 359 -29.71 -20.90 -15.94
C GLN A 359 -30.55 -20.34 -14.78
N THR A 360 -31.87 -20.57 -14.86
CA THR A 360 -32.76 -20.31 -13.72
C THR A 360 -32.80 -21.56 -12.85
N VAL A 361 -32.49 -21.41 -11.57
CA VAL A 361 -32.71 -22.45 -10.57
C VAL A 361 -33.99 -22.11 -9.82
N VAL A 362 -35.02 -22.92 -10.07
CA VAL A 362 -36.39 -22.70 -9.57
C VAL A 362 -36.38 -22.41 -8.07
N LYS A 363 -37.08 -21.33 -7.66
CA LYS A 363 -37.17 -20.82 -6.28
C LYS A 363 -35.84 -20.41 -5.60
N ARG A 364 -34.69 -20.58 -6.26
CA ARG A 364 -33.36 -20.29 -5.66
C ARG A 364 -32.68 -19.08 -6.26
N GLY A 365 -32.75 -18.89 -7.58
CA GLY A 365 -32.11 -17.75 -8.25
C GLY A 365 -31.59 -18.09 -9.63
N TYR A 366 -30.42 -17.55 -9.99
CA TYR A 366 -29.78 -17.74 -11.29
C TYR A 366 -28.33 -18.15 -11.14
N ARG A 367 -27.79 -18.84 -12.15
CA ARG A 367 -26.37 -19.19 -12.21
C ARG A 367 -25.85 -19.06 -13.64
N LEU A 368 -24.56 -18.83 -13.79
CA LEU A 368 -23.89 -18.99 -15.08
C LEU A 368 -23.78 -20.48 -15.42
N ALA A 369 -24.12 -20.85 -16.65
CA ALA A 369 -24.01 -22.22 -17.15
C ALA A 369 -22.58 -22.49 -17.62
N VAL A 370 -21.71 -22.87 -16.69
CA VAL A 370 -20.31 -23.21 -16.99
C VAL A 370 -20.20 -24.61 -17.58
N ALA A 371 -19.26 -24.79 -18.50
CA ALA A 371 -18.86 -26.11 -18.97
C ALA A 371 -18.14 -26.86 -17.83
N SER A 372 -18.41 -28.17 -17.71
CA SER A 372 -17.80 -29.05 -16.72
C SER A 372 -16.32 -29.29 -16.97
#